data_AF-A0A8H7ESM8-F1
#
_entry.id   AF-A0A8H7ESM8-F1
#
_cell.length_a   1.000
_cell.length_b   1.000
_cell.length_c   1.000
_cell.angle_alpha   90.00
_cell.angle_beta   90.00
_cell.angle_gamma   90.00
#
_symmetry.space_group_name_H-M   'P 1'
#
loop_
_entity.id
_entity.type
_entity.pdbx_description
1 polymer ?
#
loop_
_entity_poly.entity_id
_entity_poly.type
_entity_poly.pdbx_seq_one_letter_code
_entity_poly.pdbx_strand_id
1 'polypeptide(L)'
;MEQLEDGGSDLEESVTTPDNENVNEPEINENKEEEDDKQKEEEEKEGETQTTKKQFRNHYMSQITQAFGTDLDKIRQEPNFNAVRLNVLIDSLEAGIDIFSDLEQEIILADVQARNG
;
A
#
# COMPACT_ATOMS: atom_id res chain seq x y z
N MET A 1 -49.59 48.25 -21.20
CA MET A 1 -49.06 47.59 -19.99
C MET A 1 -48.82 46.15 -20.39
N GLU A 2 -47.63 45.58 -20.39
CA GLU A 2 -46.37 45.90 -19.72
C GLU A 2 -45.27 45.17 -20.54
N GLN A 3 -44.39 45.91 -21.20
CA GLN A 3 -42.96 46.07 -20.87
C GLN A 3 -42.07 44.86 -21.28
N LEU A 4 -41.49 44.96 -22.48
CA LEU A 4 -40.23 44.31 -22.88
C LEU A 4 -39.14 45.37 -22.68
N GLU A 5 -38.29 45.20 -21.66
CA GLU A 5 -37.10 46.03 -21.49
C GLU A 5 -35.90 45.34 -22.13
N ASP A 6 -35.45 45.96 -23.21
CA ASP A 6 -34.20 45.76 -23.92
C ASP A 6 -33.08 46.44 -23.12
N GLY A 7 -32.13 45.66 -22.62
CA GLY A 7 -30.96 46.13 -21.88
C GLY A 7 -29.72 46.04 -22.76
N GLY A 8 -29.43 47.10 -23.51
CA GLY A 8 -28.12 47.34 -24.11
C GLY A 8 -27.22 48.12 -23.17
N SER A 9 -25.94 47.72 -23.08
CA SER A 9 -24.81 48.63 -22.80
C SER A 9 -23.48 47.98 -23.20
N ASP A 10 -22.83 48.59 -24.20
CA ASP A 10 -21.39 48.93 -24.31
C ASP A 10 -20.36 47.76 -24.35
N LEU A 11 -19.64 47.42 -25.44
CA LEU A 11 -18.67 48.19 -26.28
C LEU A 11 -17.71 49.03 -25.41
N GLU A 12 -16.38 48.96 -25.39
CA GLU A 12 -15.28 48.28 -26.10
C GLU A 12 -14.14 48.13 -25.03
N GLU A 13 -12.98 47.48 -25.20
CA GLU A 13 -11.84 47.79 -26.10
C GLU A 13 -10.70 46.83 -25.63
N SER A 14 -10.13 45.97 -26.49
CA SER A 14 -8.80 46.12 -27.15
C SER A 14 -7.62 46.23 -26.15
N VAL A 15 -6.44 45.59 -26.26
CA VAL A 15 -5.77 44.88 -27.36
C VAL A 15 -4.47 44.26 -26.77
N THR A 16 -4.03 43.10 -27.30
CA THR A 16 -2.61 42.78 -27.68
C THR A 16 -1.58 42.61 -26.52
N THR A 17 -0.62 41.69 -26.45
CA THR A 17 -0.11 40.53 -27.22
C THR A 17 0.82 39.72 -26.26
N PRO A 18 1.25 38.51 -26.63
CA PRO A 18 2.18 37.71 -25.85
C PRO A 18 3.63 38.10 -26.17
N ASP A 19 4.45 38.35 -25.15
CA ASP A 19 5.90 38.47 -25.33
C ASP A 19 6.65 37.35 -24.60
N ASN A 20 7.47 36.73 -25.44
CA ASN A 20 8.38 35.63 -25.25
C ASN A 20 9.72 36.19 -24.77
N GLU A 21 10.16 35.83 -23.57
CA GLU A 21 11.57 35.96 -23.18
C GLU A 21 12.12 34.62 -22.68
N ASN A 22 12.72 33.94 -23.65
CA ASN A 22 13.85 33.02 -23.52
C ASN A 22 14.96 33.61 -22.64
N VAL A 23 15.31 32.93 -21.54
CA VAL A 23 16.62 33.07 -20.90
C VAL A 23 17.16 31.67 -20.57
N ASN A 24 18.26 31.32 -21.23
CA ASN A 24 19.11 30.17 -20.98
C ASN A 24 19.84 30.27 -19.61
N GLU A 25 19.88 29.13 -18.90
CA GLU A 25 20.98 28.49 -18.12
C GLU A 25 22.10 29.33 -17.44
N PRO A 26 22.56 28.92 -16.24
CA PRO A 26 23.67 27.94 -16.23
C PRO A 26 23.61 26.84 -15.15
N GLU A 27 24.34 25.76 -15.48
CA GLU A 27 24.77 24.62 -14.65
C GLU A 27 25.63 24.99 -13.41
N ILE A 28 26.02 23.92 -12.69
CA ILE A 28 27.11 23.72 -11.68
C ILE A 28 26.86 24.31 -10.28
N ASN A 29 27.00 23.57 -9.18
CA ASN A 29 28.26 22.96 -8.75
C ASN A 29 28.10 21.83 -7.71
N GLU A 30 29.10 20.96 -7.75
CA GLU A 30 29.32 19.69 -7.08
C GLU A 30 29.80 19.82 -5.61
N ASN A 31 29.72 18.68 -4.92
CA ASN A 31 30.71 18.13 -3.96
C ASN A 31 30.87 18.71 -2.54
N LYS A 32 30.52 17.89 -1.54
CA LYS A 32 31.41 17.12 -0.62
C LYS A 32 30.63 16.65 0.62
N GLU A 33 30.52 15.35 0.91
CA GLU A 33 31.49 14.54 1.70
C GLU A 33 31.76 15.23 3.05
N GLU A 34 31.39 14.73 4.23
CA GLU A 34 31.58 13.44 4.92
C GLU A 34 30.91 13.70 6.30
N GLU A 35 30.20 12.81 6.99
CA GLU A 35 30.65 11.67 7.79
C GLU A 35 29.43 11.36 8.70
N ASP A 36 28.87 10.16 8.69
CA ASP A 36 28.37 9.57 9.95
C ASP A 36 28.45 8.05 9.84
N ASP A 37 29.62 7.60 10.29
CA ASP A 37 30.08 6.25 10.47
C ASP A 37 29.25 5.55 11.57
N LYS A 38 28.06 5.01 11.26
CA LYS A 38 27.42 3.98 12.11
C LYS A 38 26.15 3.27 11.62
N GLN A 39 26.11 2.70 10.42
CA GLN A 39 25.01 1.77 10.08
C GLN A 39 25.53 0.57 9.28
N LYS A 40 26.05 -0.45 9.96
CA LYS A 40 26.40 -1.74 9.33
C LYS A 40 26.07 -2.97 10.18
N GLU A 41 25.19 -2.83 11.17
CA GLU A 41 24.75 -3.96 12.02
C GLU A 41 23.22 -4.19 12.03
N GLU A 42 22.42 -3.38 11.31
CA GLU A 42 20.95 -3.51 11.29
C GLU A 42 20.37 -4.24 10.07
N GLU A 43 21.14 -4.41 8.98
CA GLU A 43 20.63 -5.02 7.73
C GLU A 43 20.39 -6.55 7.82
N GLU A 44 21.07 -7.28 8.72
CA GLU A 44 20.88 -8.73 8.83
C GLU A 44 19.62 -9.12 9.63
N LYS A 45 19.23 -8.32 10.64
CA LYS A 45 18.04 -8.62 11.45
C LYS A 45 16.72 -8.36 10.73
N GLU A 46 16.67 -7.38 9.84
CA GLU A 46 15.45 -7.09 9.08
C GLU A 46 15.12 -8.20 8.06
N GLY A 47 16.13 -8.77 7.39
CA GLY A 47 15.95 -9.83 6.41
C GLY A 47 15.44 -11.15 7.01
N GLU A 48 15.98 -11.54 8.17
CA GLU A 48 15.49 -12.70 8.91
C GLU A 48 14.06 -12.48 9.43
N THR A 49 13.77 -11.29 9.97
CA THR A 49 12.44 -10.95 10.49
C THR A 49 11.38 -10.98 9.38
N GLN A 50 11.68 -10.45 8.19
CA GLN A 50 10.75 -10.50 7.05
C GLN A 50 10.50 -11.93 6.56
N THR A 51 11.53 -12.79 6.61
CA THR A 51 11.41 -14.20 6.22
C THR A 51 10.52 -14.95 7.20
N THR A 52 10.73 -14.78 8.51
CA THR A 52 9.90 -15.37 9.57
C THR A 52 8.45 -14.93 9.45
N LYS A 53 8.18 -13.64 9.25
CA LYS A 53 6.81 -13.11 9.08
C LYS A 53 6.10 -13.73 7.88
N LYS A 54 6.79 -13.88 6.74
CA LYS A 54 6.22 -14.51 5.54
C LYS A 54 5.94 -16.01 5.75
N GLN A 55 6.87 -16.73 6.39
CA GLN A 55 6.68 -18.14 6.70
C GLN A 55 5.51 -18.36 7.64
N PHE A 56 5.41 -17.52 8.69
CA PHE A 56 4.31 -17.58 9.65
C PHE A 56 2.98 -17.28 8.97
N ARG A 57 2.89 -16.20 8.18
CA ARG A 57 1.69 -15.86 7.41
C ARG A 57 1.21 -17.03 6.57
N ASN A 58 2.11 -17.69 5.85
CA ASN A 58 1.75 -18.83 5.00
C ASN A 58 1.23 -20.01 5.82
N HIS A 59 1.92 -20.34 6.93
CA HIS A 59 1.47 -21.39 7.84
C HIS A 59 0.09 -21.08 8.44
N TYR A 60 -0.07 -19.86 8.98
CA TYR A 60 -1.31 -19.36 9.55
C TYR A 60 -2.48 -19.44 8.55
N MET A 61 -2.30 -18.87 7.35
CA MET A 61 -3.35 -18.88 6.33
C MET A 61 -3.68 -20.31 5.87
N SER A 62 -2.70 -21.21 5.78
CA SER A 62 -2.95 -22.63 5.50
C SER A 62 -3.81 -23.27 6.58
N GLN A 63 -3.46 -23.09 7.86
CA GLN A 63 -4.19 -23.68 8.98
C GLN A 63 -5.62 -23.14 9.07
N ILE A 64 -5.80 -21.83 8.94
CA ILE A 64 -7.10 -21.17 9.01
C ILE A 64 -7.98 -21.59 7.82
N THR A 65 -7.47 -21.55 6.60
CA THR A 65 -8.26 -21.95 5.42
C THR A 65 -8.62 -23.43 5.43
N GLN A 66 -7.77 -24.29 6.01
CA GLN A 66 -8.09 -25.69 6.22
C GLN A 66 -9.17 -25.89 7.31
N ALA A 67 -9.05 -25.20 8.45
CA ALA A 67 -10.00 -25.31 9.55
C ALA A 67 -11.41 -24.80 9.17
N PHE A 68 -11.48 -23.71 8.40
CA PHE A 68 -12.73 -23.10 7.94
C PHE A 68 -13.16 -23.54 6.53
N GLY A 69 -12.52 -24.56 5.95
CA GLY A 69 -12.70 -24.90 4.52
C GLY A 69 -14.17 -25.09 4.13
N THR A 70 -14.97 -25.75 4.96
CA THR A 70 -16.40 -25.96 4.70
C THR A 70 -17.19 -24.65 4.68
N ASP A 71 -16.87 -23.70 5.56
CA ASP A 71 -17.57 -22.42 5.62
C ASP A 71 -17.10 -21.47 4.52
N LEU A 72 -15.82 -21.50 4.17
CA LEU A 72 -15.27 -20.80 3.00
C LEU A 72 -15.92 -21.30 1.69
N ASP A 73 -16.17 -22.61 1.58
CA ASP A 73 -16.88 -23.18 0.43
C ASP A 73 -18.33 -22.71 0.33
N LYS A 74 -19.01 -22.47 1.48
CA LYS A 74 -20.35 -21.88 1.50
C LYS A 74 -20.32 -20.41 1.10
N ILE A 75 -19.41 -19.63 1.67
CA ILE A 75 -19.23 -18.20 1.35
C ILE A 75 -18.97 -18.03 -0.15
N ARG A 76 -18.15 -18.90 -0.74
CA ARG A 76 -17.86 -18.88 -2.19
C ARG A 76 -19.10 -19.09 -3.06
N GLN A 77 -20.12 -19.76 -2.56
CA GLN A 77 -21.37 -20.02 -3.29
C GLN A 77 -22.37 -18.85 -3.18
N GLU A 78 -22.10 -17.83 -2.36
CA GLU A 78 -22.99 -16.69 -2.23
C GLU A 78 -23.08 -15.88 -3.54
N PRO A 79 -24.28 -15.47 -3.98
CA PRO A 79 -24.50 -14.85 -5.28
C PRO A 79 -23.76 -13.53 -5.48
N ASN A 80 -23.34 -12.87 -4.38
CA ASN A 80 -22.64 -11.59 -4.40
C ASN A 80 -21.15 -11.72 -4.03
N PHE A 81 -20.61 -12.94 -3.91
CA PHE A 81 -19.20 -13.15 -3.61
C PHE A 81 -18.34 -12.84 -4.85
N ASN A 82 -17.65 -11.70 -4.82
CA ASN A 82 -16.85 -11.18 -5.92
C ASN A 82 -15.42 -10.86 -5.44
N ALA A 83 -14.56 -10.41 -6.36
CA ALA A 83 -13.16 -10.10 -6.05
C ALA A 83 -12.98 -9.11 -4.90
N VAL A 84 -13.85 -8.10 -4.78
CA VAL A 84 -13.79 -7.12 -3.68
C VAL A 84 -14.06 -7.79 -2.34
N ARG A 85 -15.08 -8.65 -2.26
CA ARG A 85 -15.39 -9.40 -1.03
C ARG A 85 -14.34 -10.45 -0.69
N LEU A 86 -13.75 -11.07 -1.70
CA LEU A 86 -12.64 -12.00 -1.51
C LEU A 86 -11.44 -11.28 -0.88
N ASN A 87 -11.07 -10.09 -1.38
CA ASN A 87 -9.98 -9.31 -0.80
C ASN A 87 -10.28 -8.94 0.65
N VAL A 88 -11.48 -8.43 0.94
CA VAL A 88 -11.89 -8.12 2.33
C VAL A 88 -11.83 -9.35 3.23
N LEU A 89 -12.24 -10.52 2.72
CA LEU A 89 -12.13 -11.77 3.48
C LEU A 89 -10.67 -12.14 3.75
N ILE A 90 -9.80 -12.06 2.75
CA ILE A 90 -8.36 -12.33 2.90
C ILE A 90 -7.76 -11.38 3.94
N ASP A 91 -8.00 -10.08 3.82
CA ASP A 91 -7.51 -9.06 4.76
C ASP A 91 -8.02 -9.32 6.18
N SER A 92 -9.29 -9.73 6.32
CA SER A 92 -9.89 -10.04 7.61
C SER A 92 -9.29 -11.29 8.26
N LEU A 93 -8.91 -12.30 7.47
CA LEU A 93 -8.22 -13.48 7.96
C LEU A 93 -6.77 -13.12 8.34
N GLU A 94 -6.07 -12.36 7.49
CA GLU A 94 -4.68 -11.94 7.74
C GLU A 94 -4.55 -11.05 8.97
N ALA A 95 -5.54 -10.20 9.28
CA ALA A 95 -5.56 -9.40 10.49
C ALA A 95 -5.47 -10.24 11.79
N GLY A 96 -5.80 -11.53 11.74
CA GLY A 96 -5.61 -12.44 12.87
C GLY A 96 -4.15 -12.80 13.16
N ILE A 97 -3.22 -12.51 12.24
CA ILE A 97 -1.76 -12.67 12.44
C ILE A 97 -1.27 -11.70 13.51
N ASP A 98 -1.83 -10.49 13.56
CA ASP A 98 -1.41 -9.41 14.48
C ASP A 98 -1.68 -9.74 15.97
N ILE A 99 -2.41 -10.82 16.24
CA ILE A 99 -2.64 -11.36 17.59
C ILE A 99 -1.35 -11.99 18.16
N PHE A 100 -0.45 -12.46 17.30
CA PHE A 100 0.78 -13.14 17.69
C PHE A 100 1.97 -12.18 17.68
N SER A 101 2.69 -12.11 18.80
CA SER A 101 3.96 -11.39 18.86
C SER A 101 5.02 -12.04 17.97
N ASP A 102 6.03 -11.27 17.55
CA ASP A 102 7.13 -11.79 16.72
C ASP A 102 7.81 -13.02 17.36
N LEU A 103 7.94 -13.05 18.70
CA LEU A 103 8.48 -14.21 19.44
C LEU A 103 7.56 -15.44 19.36
N GLU A 104 6.24 -15.27 19.50
CA GLU A 104 5.29 -16.38 19.38
C GLU A 104 5.28 -16.96 17.96
N GLN A 105 5.36 -16.08 16.95
CA GLN A 105 5.47 -16.51 15.56
C GLN A 105 6.72 -17.38 15.33
N GLU A 106 7.88 -16.97 15.88
CA GLU A 106 9.13 -17.72 15.80
C GLU A 106 9.04 -19.08 16.51
N ILE A 107 8.48 -19.12 17.73
CA ILE A 107 8.30 -20.35 18.50
C ILE A 107 7.40 -21.34 17.75
N ILE A 108 6.28 -20.86 17.19
CA ILE A 108 5.35 -21.69 16.44
C ILE A 108 6.03 -22.27 15.19
N LEU A 109 6.79 -21.46 14.46
CA LEU A 109 7.51 -21.92 13.27
C LEU A 109 8.59 -22.95 13.61
N ALA A 110 9.34 -22.75 14.70
CA ALA A 110 10.34 -23.71 15.15
C ALA A 110 9.71 -25.07 15.49
N ASP A 111 8.56 -25.07 16.18
CA ASP A 111 7.80 -26.30 16.47
C ASP A 111 7.29 -27.00 15.20
N VAL A 112 6.77 -26.23 14.23
CA VAL A 112 6.32 -26.78 12.94
C VAL A 112 7.48 -27.41 12.17
N GLN A 113 8.66 -26.79 12.16
CA GLN A 113 9.84 -27.34 11.49
C GLN A 113 10.33 -28.61 12.18
N ALA A 114 10.34 -28.64 13.51
CA ALA A 114 10.76 -29.82 14.28
C ALA A 114 9.85 -31.04 14.09
N ARG A 115 8.57 -30.83 13.77
CA ARG A 115 7.61 -31.93 13.50
C ARG A 115 7.67 -32.48 12.08
N ASN A 116 8.22 -31.71 11.13
CA ASN A 116 8.25 -32.04 9.70
C ASN A 116 9.61 -32.56 9.23
N GLY A 117 10.64 -32.53 10.07
CA GLY A 117 11.96 -33.13 9.82
C GLY A 117 12.08 -34.55 10.36
#